data_AF-M4PTR4-F1
#
_entry.id   AF-M4PTR4-F1
#
_cell.length_a   1.000
_cell.length_b   1.000
_cell.length_c   1.000
_cell.angle_alpha   90.00
_cell.angle_beta   90.00
_cell.angle_gamma   90.00
#
_symmetry.space_group_name_H-M   'P 1'
#
loop_
_entity.id
_entity.type
_entity.pdbx_description
1 polymer ?
#
loop_
_entity_poly.entity_id
_entity_poly.type
_entity_poly.pdbx_seq_one_letter_code
_entity_poly.pdbx_strand_id
1 'polypeptide(L)'
;WQIMINGESYKVIVAEAAKNAMGDDDIIERVFIVRLLLDKNDKTRVAGAIGFSVRDREIYVFRFKACIVSAGGAVHVFRPRSTGEGLGRVWYPPWNAGSTYFVCVRAGAEMTCQEVRF
;
A
#
# COMPACT_ATOMS: atom_id res chain seq x y z
N TRP A 1 -5.03 28.51 5.30
CA TRP A 1 -6.13 27.99 6.14
C TRP A 1 -5.60 26.74 6.82
N GLN A 2 -5.53 26.72 8.15
CA GLN A 2 -5.22 25.53 8.93
C GLN A 2 -6.34 25.39 9.94
N ILE A 3 -6.98 24.22 9.97
CA ILE A 3 -8.01 23.90 10.96
C ILE A 3 -7.37 22.96 11.97
N MET A 4 -7.40 23.35 13.23
CA MET A 4 -6.87 22.54 14.31
C MET A 4 -7.89 21.47 14.70
N ILE A 5 -7.42 20.24 14.89
CA ILE A 5 -8.24 19.10 15.34
C ILE A 5 -7.51 18.35 16.46
N ASN A 6 -8.28 17.73 17.36
CA ASN A 6 -7.77 16.75 18.32
C ASN A 6 -7.78 15.37 17.68
N GLY A 7 -6.81 15.12 16.80
CA GLY A 7 -6.84 14.01 15.84
C GLY A 7 -6.21 12.69 16.31
N GLU A 8 -6.07 12.43 17.61
CA GLU A 8 -5.44 11.19 18.11
C GLU A 8 -6.14 9.94 17.54
N SER A 9 -7.47 9.93 17.54
CA SER A 9 -8.27 8.80 17.06
C SER A 9 -8.61 8.86 15.58
N TYR A 10 -7.96 9.74 14.79
CA TYR A 10 -8.35 10.01 13.41
C TYR A 10 -8.37 8.72 12.56
N LYS A 11 -7.36 7.86 12.66
CA LYS A 11 -7.34 6.61 11.89
C LYS A 11 -8.44 5.63 12.34
N VAL A 12 -8.73 5.53 13.63
CA VAL A 12 -9.74 4.59 14.14
C VAL A 12 -11.13 5.01 13.68
N ILE A 13 -11.45 6.31 13.73
CA ILE A 13 -12.73 6.86 13.24
C ILE A 13 -12.92 6.54 11.75
N VAL A 14 -11.91 6.79 10.92
CA VAL A 14 -12.00 6.53 9.48
C VAL A 14 -12.05 5.02 9.18
N ALA A 15 -11.29 4.20 9.92
CA ALA A 15 -11.29 2.75 9.75
C ALA A 15 -12.63 2.12 10.13
N GLU A 16 -13.26 2.58 11.22
CA GLU A 16 -14.59 2.12 11.65
C GLU A 16 -15.65 2.45 10.59
N ALA A 17 -15.64 3.67 10.03
CA ALA A 17 -16.55 4.05 8.96
C ALA A 17 -16.39 3.14 7.71
N ALA A 18 -15.15 2.85 7.30
CA ALA A 18 -14.89 1.95 6.19
C ALA A 18 -15.34 0.51 6.47
N LYS A 19 -15.05 0.02 7.69
CA LYS A 19 -15.44 -1.32 8.14
C LYS A 19 -16.97 -1.48 8.17
N ASN A 20 -17.69 -0.50 8.71
CA ASN A 20 -19.16 -0.50 8.75
C ASN A 20 -19.79 -0.45 7.35
N ALA A 21 -19.13 0.21 6.38
CA ALA A 21 -19.62 0.31 5.02
C ALA A 21 -19.39 -0.95 4.17
N MET A 22 -18.28 -1.65 4.37
CA MET A 22 -17.94 -2.85 3.59
C MET A 22 -18.40 -4.16 4.25
N GLY A 23 -18.38 -4.24 5.57
CA GLY A 23 -18.51 -5.49 6.33
C GLY A 23 -17.17 -6.20 6.55
N ASP A 24 -17.11 -7.05 7.58
CA ASP A 24 -15.87 -7.71 8.02
C ASP A 24 -15.38 -8.77 7.02
N ASP A 25 -16.30 -9.44 6.33
CA ASP A 25 -15.98 -10.56 5.43
C ASP A 25 -15.22 -10.12 4.17
N ASP A 26 -15.35 -8.84 3.78
CA ASP A 26 -14.67 -8.24 2.62
C ASP A 26 -13.32 -7.58 2.99
N ILE A 27 -12.88 -7.70 4.25
CA ILE A 27 -11.60 -7.14 4.73
C ILE A 27 -10.65 -8.26 5.11
N ILE A 28 -9.61 -8.43 4.30
CA ILE A 28 -8.54 -9.39 4.56
C ILE A 28 -7.31 -8.64 5.07
N GLU A 29 -7.02 -8.78 6.37
CA GLU A 29 -5.83 -8.19 6.99
C GLU A 29 -4.63 -9.14 6.92
N ARG A 30 -3.43 -8.62 7.20
CA ARG A 30 -2.17 -9.41 7.31
C ARG A 30 -1.79 -10.18 6.03
N VAL A 31 -2.25 -9.72 4.87
CA VAL A 31 -1.81 -10.19 3.55
C VAL A 31 -0.96 -9.12 2.88
N PHE A 32 0.24 -9.50 2.46
CA PHE A 32 1.14 -8.60 1.73
C PHE A 32 1.08 -8.88 0.22
N ILE A 33 0.69 -7.87 -0.56
CA ILE A 33 0.60 -7.96 -2.02
C ILE A 33 1.99 -7.73 -2.64
N VAL A 34 2.42 -8.64 -3.51
CA VAL A 34 3.76 -8.60 -4.13
C VAL A 34 3.74 -8.21 -5.60
N ARG A 35 2.66 -8.50 -6.34
CA ARG A 35 2.60 -8.24 -7.79
C ARG A 35 1.15 -8.16 -8.29
N LEU A 36 0.91 -7.28 -9.27
CA LEU A 36 -0.31 -7.28 -10.07
C LEU A 36 -0.21 -8.29 -11.23
N LEU A 37 -1.34 -8.91 -11.56
CA LEU A 37 -1.50 -9.88 -12.63
C LEU A 37 -2.24 -9.21 -13.79
N LEU A 38 -1.68 -9.28 -14.98
CA LEU A 38 -2.25 -8.72 -16.21
C LEU A 38 -3.14 -9.76 -16.89
N ASP A 39 -4.11 -9.30 -17.68
CA ASP A 39 -4.99 -10.18 -18.44
C ASP A 39 -4.17 -11.07 -19.40
N LYS A 40 -4.66 -12.29 -19.63
CA LYS A 40 -3.99 -13.25 -20.48
C LYS A 40 -3.91 -12.75 -21.93
N ASN A 41 -4.99 -12.13 -22.40
CA ASN A 41 -5.22 -11.72 -23.78
C ASN A 41 -4.91 -10.24 -23.99
N ASP A 42 -5.02 -9.41 -22.95
CA ASP A 42 -4.69 -7.97 -23.00
C ASP A 42 -3.67 -7.58 -21.92
N LYS A 43 -2.40 -7.40 -22.33
CA LYS A 43 -1.32 -7.02 -21.39
C LYS A 43 -1.41 -5.59 -20.88
N THR A 44 -2.31 -4.76 -21.41
CA THR A 44 -2.54 -3.40 -20.88
C THR A 44 -3.58 -3.38 -19.76
N ARG A 45 -4.27 -4.49 -19.53
CA ARG A 45 -5.36 -4.61 -18.55
C ARG A 45 -4.95 -5.40 -17.32
N VAL A 46 -5.24 -4.87 -16.13
CA VAL A 46 -5.11 -5.62 -14.88
C VAL A 46 -6.25 -6.62 -14.70
N ALA A 47 -5.93 -7.82 -14.20
CA ALA A 47 -6.89 -8.92 -14.00
C ALA A 47 -6.82 -9.53 -12.59
N GLY A 48 -5.79 -9.20 -11.81
CA GLY A 48 -5.64 -9.74 -10.46
C GLY A 48 -4.42 -9.24 -9.71
N ALA A 49 -4.18 -9.83 -8.55
CA ALA A 49 -2.99 -9.60 -7.74
C ALA A 49 -2.60 -10.89 -7.00
N ILE A 50 -1.32 -11.03 -6.67
CA ILE A 50 -0.82 -12.13 -5.85
C ILE A 50 -0.14 -11.57 -4.59
N GLY A 51 -0.35 -12.25 -3.48
CA GLY A 51 0.21 -11.93 -2.17
C GLY A 51 0.32 -13.16 -1.28
N PHE A 52 0.81 -12.96 -0.06
CA PHE A 52 0.93 -14.03 0.93
C PHE A 52 0.58 -13.54 2.34
N SER A 53 0.10 -14.45 3.19
CA SER A 53 -0.17 -14.14 4.60
C SER A 53 1.14 -14.01 5.37
N VAL A 54 1.21 -13.02 6.27
CA VAL A 54 2.31 -12.89 7.25
C VAL A 54 1.99 -13.54 8.59
N ARG A 55 0.93 -14.35 8.64
CA ARG A 55 0.49 -15.11 9.82
C ARG A 55 0.40 -16.61 9.54
N ASP A 56 0.02 -16.97 8.32
CA ASP A 56 -0.27 -18.34 7.90
C ASP A 56 0.51 -18.69 6.63
N ARG A 57 0.61 -19.99 6.32
CA ARG A 57 1.32 -20.48 5.14
C ARG A 57 0.41 -20.49 3.91
N GLU A 58 -0.13 -19.32 3.58
CA GLU A 58 -1.13 -19.16 2.54
C GLU A 58 -0.69 -18.15 1.46
N ILE A 59 -0.97 -18.52 0.21
CA ILE A 59 -0.79 -17.66 -0.96
C ILE A 59 -2.17 -17.21 -1.41
N TYR A 60 -2.34 -15.89 -1.54
CA TYR A 60 -3.58 -15.29 -2.02
C TYR A 60 -3.44 -14.95 -3.50
N VAL A 61 -4.42 -15.38 -4.29
CA VAL A 61 -4.58 -14.97 -5.68
C VAL A 61 -5.93 -14.27 -5.81
N PHE A 62 -5.88 -12.95 -5.95
CA PHE A 62 -7.06 -12.12 -6.14
C PHE A 62 -7.36 -12.00 -7.63
N ARG A 63 -8.61 -12.21 -8.01
CA ARG A 63 -9.11 -11.93 -9.36
C ARG A 63 -10.11 -10.80 -9.30
N PHE A 64 -9.93 -9.78 -10.13
CA PHE A 64 -10.79 -8.60 -10.14
C PHE A 64 -10.86 -7.96 -11.53
N LYS A 65 -11.87 -7.11 -11.74
CA LYS A 65 -12.07 -6.38 -13.00
C LYS A 65 -11.42 -4.99 -13.00
N ALA A 66 -11.24 -4.42 -11.82
CA ALA A 66 -10.65 -3.12 -11.54
C ALA A 66 -9.98 -3.18 -10.15
N CYS A 67 -8.97 -2.35 -9.92
CA CYS A 67 -8.22 -2.30 -8.67
C CYS A 67 -7.72 -0.89 -8.40
N ILE A 68 -7.67 -0.53 -7.12
CA ILE A 68 -7.00 0.66 -6.61
C ILE A 68 -5.81 0.18 -5.76
N VAL A 69 -4.63 0.72 -6.02
CA VAL A 69 -3.43 0.46 -5.21
C VAL A 69 -3.18 1.66 -4.31
N SER A 70 -3.36 1.48 -3.00
CA SER A 70 -3.21 2.53 -1.98
C SER A 70 -2.25 2.11 -0.86
N ALA A 71 -1.03 1.69 -1.23
CA ALA A 71 -0.02 1.15 -0.30
C ALA A 71 1.01 2.19 0.18
N GLY A 72 0.63 3.47 0.22
CA GLY A 72 1.49 4.57 0.65
C GLY A 72 2.64 4.89 -0.31
N GLY A 73 3.61 5.67 0.19
CA GLY A 73 4.81 6.10 -0.54
C GLY A 73 6.02 5.19 -0.32
N ALA A 74 7.23 5.77 -0.33
CA ALA A 74 8.48 5.06 -0.09
C ALA A 74 9.36 5.78 0.94
N VAL A 75 9.86 5.05 1.93
CA VAL A 75 10.85 5.51 2.92
C VAL A 75 12.03 4.54 2.96
N HIS A 76 13.07 4.86 3.73
CA HIS A 76 14.31 4.06 3.83
C HIS A 76 15.07 3.85 2.51
N VAL A 77 14.66 4.51 1.42
CA VAL A 77 15.40 4.56 0.16
C VAL A 77 16.70 5.39 0.26
N PHE A 78 16.77 6.28 1.26
CA PHE A 78 17.99 7.00 1.64
C PHE A 78 18.37 6.69 3.08
N ARG A 79 19.68 6.75 3.39
CA ARG A 79 20.18 6.56 4.76
C ARG A 79 19.71 7.72 5.66
N PRO A 80 19.02 7.46 6.79
CA PRO A 80 18.59 8.50 7.71
C PRO A 80 19.75 9.05 8.55
N ARG A 81 19.51 10.15 9.28
CA ARG A 81 20.52 10.80 10.14
C ARG A 81 20.93 9.97 11.35
N SER A 82 20.01 9.16 11.87
CA SER A 82 20.27 8.22 12.97
C SER A 82 20.27 6.79 12.43
N THR A 83 21.36 6.06 12.62
CA THR A 83 21.59 4.73 11.99
C THR A 83 21.61 3.56 12.97
N GLY A 84 21.52 3.81 14.28
CA GLY A 84 21.32 2.77 15.29
C GLY A 84 19.82 2.47 15.49
N GLU A 85 19.38 2.34 16.75
CA GLU A 85 17.94 2.16 17.07
C GLU A 85 17.05 3.28 16.53
N GLY A 86 17.62 4.47 16.32
CA GLY A 86 16.93 5.60 15.69
C GLY A 86 16.59 5.39 14.21
N LEU A 87 17.04 4.29 13.57
CA LEU A 87 16.75 3.99 12.17
C LEU A 87 15.24 4.00 11.90
N GLY A 88 14.42 3.45 12.81
CA GLY A 88 12.96 3.41 12.66
C GLY A 88 12.25 4.77 12.84
N ARG A 89 12.96 5.83 13.26
CA ARG A 89 12.38 7.17 13.48
C ARG A 89 12.52 8.04 12.24
N VAL A 90 11.80 7.65 11.20
CA VAL A 90 11.65 8.45 9.98
C VAL A 90 10.48 9.42 10.11
N TRP A 91 10.56 10.54 9.40
CA TRP A 91 9.52 11.58 9.41
C TRP A 91 8.22 11.09 8.73
N TYR A 92 8.32 10.24 7.71
CA TYR A 92 7.21 9.55 7.06
C TYR A 92 7.17 8.08 7.51
N PRO A 93 6.02 7.36 7.46
CA PRO A 93 5.87 6.06 8.13
C PRO A 93 6.89 4.99 7.70
N PRO A 94 7.59 4.31 8.64
CA PRO A 94 8.71 3.38 8.37
C PRO A 94 8.32 2.12 7.57
N TRP A 95 7.04 1.75 7.59
CA TRP A 95 6.52 0.57 6.89
C TRP A 95 6.23 0.80 5.39
N ASN A 96 6.36 2.03 4.89
CA ASN A 96 6.11 2.35 3.49
C ASN A 96 7.32 1.97 2.59
N ALA A 97 7.30 0.78 2.03
CA ALA A 97 8.41 0.24 1.23
C ALA A 97 8.38 0.62 -0.27
N GLY A 98 7.50 1.53 -0.70
CA GLY A 98 7.32 1.85 -2.13
C GLY A 98 6.49 0.83 -2.91
N SER A 99 5.68 0.02 -2.21
CA SER A 99 4.87 -1.04 -2.85
C SER A 99 3.95 -0.50 -3.94
N THR A 100 3.32 0.67 -3.74
CA THR A 100 2.46 1.32 -4.75
C THR A 100 3.21 1.51 -6.07
N TYR A 101 4.40 2.11 -5.99
CA TYR A 101 5.21 2.42 -7.18
C TYR A 101 5.68 1.14 -7.86
N PHE A 102 6.18 0.18 -7.07
CA PHE A 102 6.69 -1.08 -7.60
C PHE A 102 5.61 -1.86 -8.35
N VAL A 103 4.46 -2.14 -7.73
CA VAL A 103 3.47 -3.02 -8.34
C VAL A 103 2.81 -2.38 -9.57
N CYS A 104 2.62 -1.05 -9.56
CA CYS A 104 2.04 -0.32 -10.69
C CYS A 104 3.03 -0.22 -11.86
N VAL A 105 4.27 0.19 -11.63
CA VAL A 105 5.25 0.33 -12.73
C VAL A 105 5.60 -1.02 -13.35
N ARG A 106 5.64 -2.09 -12.53
CA ARG A 106 5.84 -3.46 -13.04
C ARG A 106 4.64 -3.99 -13.83
N ALA A 107 3.46 -3.42 -13.64
CA ALA A 107 2.27 -3.69 -14.45
C ALA A 107 2.21 -2.84 -15.73
N GLY A 108 3.20 -1.95 -15.96
CA GLY A 108 3.25 -1.07 -17.13
C GLY A 108 2.51 0.25 -16.96
N ALA A 109 2.13 0.62 -15.72
CA ALA A 109 1.53 1.93 -15.46
C ALA A 109 2.56 3.05 -15.68
N GLU A 110 2.14 4.13 -16.35
CA GLU A 110 2.95 5.34 -16.50
C GLU A 110 3.14 6.02 -15.14
N MET A 111 4.36 6.50 -14.89
CA MET A 111 4.72 7.23 -13.68
C MET A 111 5.05 8.67 -14.05
N THR A 112 4.75 9.60 -13.15
CA THR A 112 5.06 11.03 -13.34
C THR A 112 5.75 11.59 -12.10
N CYS A 113 6.50 12.68 -12.28
CA CYS A 113 7.19 13.46 -11.24
C CYS A 113 7.99 12.60 -10.23
N GLN A 114 8.64 11.53 -10.67
CA GLN A 114 9.40 10.62 -9.79
C GLN A 114 10.67 11.26 -9.22
N GLU A 115 11.12 12.36 -9.80
CA GLU A 115 12.24 13.19 -9.33
C GLU A 115 11.90 14.02 -8.09
N VAL A 116 10.60 14.29 -7.86
CA VAL A 116 10.11 15.07 -6.72
C VAL A 116 10.23 14.24 -5.45
N ARG A 117 10.82 14.84 -4.41
CA ARG A 117 11.03 14.21 -3.11
C ARG A 117 10.57 15.13 -1.99
N PHE A 118 10.28 14.55 -0.83
CA PHE A 118 10.03 15.26 0.41
C PHE A 118 10.88 14.70 1.55
#